data_AF-A0A971YTQ4-F1
#
_entry.id   AF-A0A971YTQ4-F1
#
_cell.length_a   1.000
_cell.length_b   1.000
_cell.length_c   1.000
_cell.angle_alpha   90.00
_cell.angle_beta   90.00
_cell.angle_gamma   90.00
#
_symmetry.space_group_name_H-M   'P 1'
#
loop_
_entity.id
_entity.type
_entity.pdbx_description
1 polymer ?
#
loop_
_entity_poly.entity_id
_entity_poly.type
_entity_poly.pdbx_seq_one_letter_code
_entity_poly.pdbx_strand_id
1 'polypeptide(L)'
;MAMEGGTETTFIISGYYGFGNVGDEAVLAAILQQLRSLAPGSRCIVISGDPARTAEEHGVEAVHRLDITGLWSALRQGTVFISGGGTLFQDVTSSRSLYYYLLMIVFAWSFGLPVIIYGQGIGPLRSRWNRLLTLKALGLARLVIVRDRKAYEQLLAWGFDGRRLCLGSDPVVTLKAESGRDSRRLICQSLGDKLVPQKPVLLVSLRPWPNLDASLPAVAGVLDELSREGWQVVFVPFQFEADSPVCQRCAG
;
A
#
# COMPACT_ATOMS: atom_id res chain seq x y z
N MET A 1 9.38 -31.80 -19.54
CA MET A 1 10.22 -30.98 -20.42
C MET A 1 10.76 -29.84 -19.58
N ALA A 2 12.01 -29.99 -19.13
CA ALA A 2 12.70 -28.99 -18.34
C ALA A 2 13.03 -27.79 -19.24
N MET A 3 12.76 -26.57 -18.75
CA MET A 3 13.33 -25.37 -19.34
C MET A 3 14.65 -25.11 -18.63
N GLU A 4 15.75 -25.46 -19.29
CA GLU A 4 17.12 -25.15 -18.91
C GLU A 4 17.39 -23.64 -19.02
N GLY A 5 18.09 -23.07 -18.05
CA GLY A 5 18.86 -21.82 -18.20
C GLY A 5 18.17 -20.47 -17.91
N GLY A 6 17.05 -20.43 -17.18
CA GLY A 6 16.35 -19.17 -16.90
C GLY A 6 17.06 -18.29 -15.87
N THR A 7 17.46 -17.08 -16.27
CA THR A 7 17.85 -16.00 -15.34
C THR A 7 16.83 -15.89 -14.21
N GLU A 8 17.32 -15.93 -12.96
CA GLU A 8 16.51 -15.80 -11.75
C GLU A 8 15.62 -14.55 -11.84
N THR A 9 14.30 -14.75 -11.82
CA THR A 9 13.35 -13.63 -11.96
C THR A 9 13.46 -12.74 -10.73
N THR A 10 13.86 -11.49 -10.95
CA THR A 10 13.96 -10.47 -9.90
C THR A 10 12.89 -9.41 -10.11
N PHE A 11 11.96 -9.29 -9.17
CA PHE A 11 10.92 -8.26 -9.15
C PHE A 11 11.41 -7.05 -8.35
N ILE A 12 11.34 -5.87 -8.96
CA ILE A 12 11.56 -4.61 -8.27
C ILE A 12 10.21 -4.00 -7.94
N ILE A 13 9.95 -3.76 -6.66
CA ILE A 13 8.63 -3.32 -6.19
C ILE A 13 8.73 -1.90 -5.64
N SER A 14 7.92 -1.00 -6.18
CA SER A 14 7.86 0.41 -5.77
C SER A 14 6.48 0.77 -5.26
N GLY A 15 6.43 1.40 -4.08
CA GLY A 15 5.21 1.91 -3.46
C GLY A 15 5.53 2.71 -2.20
N TYR A 16 4.50 3.04 -1.42
CA TYR A 16 4.66 3.76 -0.14
C TYR A 16 4.94 2.79 1.01
N TYR A 17 6.05 2.06 0.92
CA TYR A 17 6.46 1.03 1.89
C TYR A 17 7.58 1.52 2.81
N GLY A 18 7.66 0.95 4.01
CA GLY A 18 8.61 1.33 5.06
C GLY A 18 8.30 2.67 5.73
N PHE A 19 7.05 3.14 5.65
CA PHE A 19 6.58 4.36 6.34
C PHE A 19 5.73 4.05 7.58
N GLY A 20 5.60 2.76 7.94
CA GLY A 20 4.79 2.32 9.07
C GLY A 20 3.29 2.47 8.87
N ASN A 21 2.81 2.58 7.62
CA ASN A 21 1.39 2.54 7.30
C ASN A 21 0.94 1.08 7.12
N VAL A 22 0.14 0.57 8.06
CA VAL A 22 -0.34 -0.82 8.06
C VAL A 22 -1.07 -1.19 6.77
N GLY A 23 -1.81 -0.24 6.18
CA GLY A 23 -2.52 -0.47 4.92
C GLY A 23 -1.57 -0.69 3.74
N ASP A 24 -0.53 0.14 3.61
CA ASP A 24 0.44 0.00 2.52
C ASP A 24 1.34 -1.23 2.72
N GLU A 25 1.73 -1.55 3.95
CA GLU A 25 2.45 -2.80 4.25
C GLU A 25 1.60 -4.04 3.94
N ALA A 26 0.29 -4.00 4.20
CA ALA A 26 -0.62 -5.07 3.82
C ALA A 26 -0.71 -5.22 2.29
N VAL A 27 -0.70 -4.12 1.54
CA VAL A 27 -0.65 -4.18 0.07
C VAL A 27 0.66 -4.83 -0.40
N LEU A 28 1.80 -4.46 0.18
CA LEU A 28 3.08 -5.09 -0.13
C LEU A 28 3.05 -6.60 0.14
N ALA A 29 2.57 -7.00 1.31
CA ALA A 29 2.41 -8.41 1.68
C ALA A 29 1.53 -9.16 0.67
N ALA A 30 0.45 -8.54 0.19
CA ALA A 30 -0.44 -9.14 -0.80
C ALA A 30 0.26 -9.37 -2.14
N ILE A 31 1.00 -8.36 -2.61
CA ILE A 31 1.79 -8.43 -3.84
C ILE A 31 2.82 -9.56 -3.71
N LEU A 32 3.58 -9.59 -2.63
CA LEU A 32 4.61 -10.61 -2.39
C LEU A 32 4.00 -12.02 -2.30
N GLN A 33 2.85 -12.18 -1.64
CA GLN A 33 2.15 -13.46 -1.58
C GLN A 33 1.77 -13.96 -2.99
N GLN A 34 1.26 -13.08 -3.84
CA GLN A 34 0.89 -13.44 -5.22
C GLN A 34 2.13 -13.76 -6.06
N LEU A 35 3.19 -12.96 -5.96
CA LEU A 35 4.43 -13.21 -6.71
C LEU A 35 5.08 -14.54 -6.32
N ARG A 36 5.15 -14.85 -5.02
CA ARG A 36 5.64 -16.14 -4.52
C ARG A 36 4.82 -17.32 -5.05
N SER A 37 3.51 -17.13 -5.23
CA SER A 37 2.62 -18.16 -5.78
C SER A 37 2.76 -18.32 -7.30
N LEU A 38 2.96 -17.22 -8.03
CA LEU A 38 3.01 -17.21 -9.50
C LEU A 38 4.40 -17.54 -10.05
N ALA A 39 5.45 -17.14 -9.35
CA ALA A 39 6.85 -17.35 -9.72
C ALA A 39 7.65 -17.85 -8.49
N PRO A 40 7.48 -19.12 -8.08
CA PRO A 40 8.26 -19.69 -6.99
C PRO A 40 9.77 -19.58 -7.26
N GLY A 41 10.53 -19.17 -6.23
CA GLY A 41 11.98 -18.96 -6.35
C GLY A 41 12.39 -17.61 -6.95
N SER A 42 11.45 -16.71 -7.25
CA SER A 42 11.79 -15.35 -7.66
C SER A 42 12.35 -14.52 -6.50
N ARG A 43 13.31 -13.65 -6.80
CA ARG A 43 13.80 -12.62 -5.86
C ARG A 43 12.90 -11.39 -5.91
N CYS A 44 12.72 -10.73 -4.78
CA CYS A 44 11.98 -9.47 -4.67
C CYS A 44 12.85 -8.42 -3.99
N ILE A 45 13.04 -7.28 -4.64
CA ILE A 45 13.72 -6.11 -4.08
C ILE A 45 12.70 -4.98 -3.94
N VAL A 46 12.45 -4.56 -2.71
CA VAL A 46 11.46 -3.53 -2.38
C VAL A 46 12.13 -2.17 -2.19
N ILE A 47 11.61 -1.15 -2.86
CA ILE A 47 12.01 0.24 -2.62
C ILE A 47 11.23 0.74 -1.40
N SER A 48 11.96 1.10 -0.34
CA SER A 48 11.39 1.35 0.98
C SER A 48 11.91 2.64 1.63
N GLY A 49 11.09 3.25 2.50
CA GLY A 49 11.49 4.29 3.44
C GLY A 49 12.32 3.78 4.62
N ASP A 50 12.12 2.52 5.01
CA ASP A 50 12.87 1.81 6.05
C ASP A 50 13.17 0.38 5.59
N PRO A 51 14.30 0.17 4.88
CA PRO A 51 14.66 -1.12 4.33
C PRO A 51 14.87 -2.20 5.38
N ALA A 52 15.41 -1.86 6.55
CA ALA A 52 15.67 -2.83 7.61
C ALA A 52 14.35 -3.44 8.11
N ARG A 53 13.39 -2.57 8.43
CA ARG A 53 12.05 -2.98 8.85
C ARG A 53 11.32 -3.76 7.76
N THR A 54 11.40 -3.29 6.50
CA THR A 54 10.71 -3.96 5.37
C THR A 54 11.28 -5.35 5.14
N ALA A 55 12.60 -5.52 5.25
CA ALA A 55 13.26 -6.80 5.10
C ALA A 55 12.88 -7.76 6.23
N GLU A 56 12.82 -7.28 7.47
CA GLU A 56 12.41 -8.04 8.65
C GLU A 56 10.95 -8.49 8.57
N GLU A 57 10.03 -7.57 8.28
CA GLU A 57 8.58 -7.85 8.27
C GLU A 57 8.17 -8.79 7.11
N HIS A 58 8.75 -8.60 5.93
CA HIS A 58 8.29 -9.30 4.72
C HIS A 58 9.23 -10.41 4.25
N GLY A 59 10.45 -10.51 4.79
CA GLY A 59 11.45 -11.50 4.40
C GLY A 59 11.90 -11.31 2.94
N VAL A 60 12.26 -10.07 2.58
CA VAL A 60 12.66 -9.66 1.22
C VAL A 60 13.89 -8.77 1.24
N GLU A 61 14.56 -8.62 0.10
CA GLU A 61 15.58 -7.58 -0.05
C GLU A 61 14.88 -6.22 -0.13
N ALA A 62 15.48 -5.20 0.48
CA ALA A 62 14.95 -3.85 0.44
C ALA A 62 16.06 -2.81 0.23
N VAL A 63 15.74 -1.75 -0.50
CA VAL A 63 16.65 -0.64 -0.79
C VAL A 63 16.01 0.68 -0.40
N HIS A 64 16.82 1.58 0.16
CA HIS A 64 16.31 2.86 0.60
C HIS A 64 15.92 3.73 -0.61
N ARG A 65 14.74 4.35 -0.56
CA ARG A 65 14.19 5.15 -1.67
C ARG A 65 15.00 6.39 -2.07
N LEU A 66 15.94 6.83 -1.23
CA LEU A 66 16.87 7.93 -1.51
C LEU A 66 18.28 7.45 -1.84
N ASP A 67 18.56 6.16 -1.70
CA ASP A 67 19.84 5.59 -2.10
C ASP A 67 19.86 5.40 -3.62
N ILE A 68 20.36 6.41 -4.31
CA ILE A 68 20.50 6.40 -5.77
C ILE A 68 21.37 5.23 -6.20
N THR A 69 22.50 4.96 -5.53
CA THR A 69 23.38 3.85 -5.93
C THR A 69 22.70 2.49 -5.80
N GLY A 70 22.02 2.24 -4.68
CA GLY A 70 21.23 1.03 -4.47
C GLY A 70 20.09 0.90 -5.47
N LEU A 71 19.33 1.97 -5.73
CA LEU A 71 18.24 1.97 -6.71
C LEU A 71 18.72 1.59 -8.11
N TRP A 72 19.85 2.14 -8.55
CA TRP A 72 20.40 1.85 -9.87
C TRP A 72 20.96 0.43 -9.95
N SER A 73 21.52 -0.08 -8.85
CA SER A 73 21.92 -1.49 -8.74
C SER A 73 20.70 -2.42 -8.82
N ALA A 74 19.64 -2.11 -8.08
CA ALA A 74 18.40 -2.87 -8.07
C ALA A 74 17.74 -2.90 -9.45
N LEU A 75 17.65 -1.75 -10.13
CA LEU A 75 17.09 -1.69 -11.49
C LEU A 75 17.92 -2.50 -12.49
N ARG A 76 19.26 -2.51 -12.40
CA ARG A 76 20.11 -3.35 -13.27
C ARG A 76 19.94 -4.85 -13.05
N GLN A 77 19.67 -5.26 -11.82
CA GLN A 77 19.41 -6.66 -11.46
C GLN A 77 17.96 -7.07 -11.77
N GLY A 78 17.05 -6.11 -11.85
CA GLY A 78 15.63 -6.32 -12.03
C GLY A 78 15.27 -6.86 -13.40
N THR A 79 14.32 -7.79 -13.41
CA THR A 79 13.73 -8.37 -14.63
C THR A 79 12.33 -7.83 -14.91
N VAL A 80 11.62 -7.37 -13.87
CA VAL A 80 10.28 -6.78 -13.95
C VAL A 80 10.17 -5.69 -12.88
N PHE A 81 9.57 -4.56 -13.23
CA PHE A 81 9.28 -3.50 -12.27
C PHE A 81 7.77 -3.40 -12.02
N ILE A 82 7.39 -3.46 -10.74
CA ILE A 82 6.01 -3.36 -10.29
C ILE A 82 5.85 -2.07 -9.48
N SER A 83 5.08 -1.13 -10.01
CA SER A 83 4.63 0.04 -9.25
C SER A 83 3.25 -0.27 -8.69
N GLY A 84 3.15 -0.49 -7.39
CA GLY A 84 1.95 -1.05 -6.79
C GLY A 84 1.53 -0.37 -5.50
N GLY A 85 0.22 -0.51 -5.23
CA GLY A 85 -0.42 -0.22 -3.95
C GLY A 85 -0.77 1.25 -3.65
N GLY A 86 -1.86 1.42 -2.91
CA GLY A 86 -2.32 2.71 -2.39
C GLY A 86 -2.85 3.67 -3.45
N THR A 87 -2.87 4.98 -3.13
CA THR A 87 -3.16 6.07 -4.06
C THR A 87 -1.89 6.90 -4.26
N LEU A 88 -0.92 6.37 -5.02
CA LEU A 88 0.35 7.06 -5.24
C LEU A 88 0.23 8.22 -6.22
N PHE A 89 -0.76 8.17 -7.11
CA PHE A 89 -0.99 9.19 -8.13
C PHE A 89 -2.05 10.20 -7.69
N GLN A 90 -1.66 11.13 -6.82
CA GLN A 90 -2.52 12.24 -6.38
C GLN A 90 -1.71 13.52 -6.17
N ASP A 91 -2.35 14.68 -6.33
CA ASP A 91 -1.73 15.99 -6.12
C ASP A 91 -2.40 16.85 -5.03
N VAL A 92 -3.14 16.19 -4.11
CA VAL A 92 -3.94 16.88 -3.07
C VAL A 92 -3.06 17.50 -1.99
N THR A 93 -2.02 16.79 -1.53
CA THR A 93 -1.12 17.24 -0.45
C THR A 93 0.21 17.77 -0.98
N SER A 94 0.76 17.18 -2.05
CA SER A 94 1.96 17.65 -2.74
C SER A 94 2.17 16.94 -4.08
N SER A 95 2.63 17.64 -5.13
CA SER A 95 3.07 17.02 -6.39
C SER A 95 4.41 16.29 -6.27
N ARG A 96 5.17 16.47 -5.17
CA ARG A 96 6.51 15.87 -5.02
C ARG A 96 6.48 14.35 -4.96
N SER A 97 5.53 13.79 -4.21
CA SER A 97 5.34 12.33 -4.15
C SER A 97 4.92 11.78 -5.50
N LEU A 98 3.98 12.44 -6.18
CA LEU A 98 3.58 12.10 -7.55
C LEU A 98 4.81 12.02 -8.47
N TYR A 99 5.61 13.10 -8.54
CA TYR A 99 6.78 13.14 -9.43
C TYR A 99 7.81 12.06 -9.09
N TYR A 100 8.02 11.75 -7.81
CA TYR A 100 8.90 10.65 -7.42
C TYR A 100 8.47 9.32 -8.06
N TYR A 101 7.20 8.94 -7.94
CA TYR A 101 6.72 7.67 -8.50
C TYR A 101 6.69 7.67 -10.04
N LEU A 102 6.34 8.81 -10.66
CA LEU A 102 6.41 8.94 -12.12
C LEU A 102 7.86 8.77 -12.62
N LEU A 103 8.84 9.37 -11.92
CA LEU A 103 10.26 9.21 -12.28
C LEU A 103 10.73 7.78 -12.10
N MET A 104 10.30 7.08 -11.04
CA MET A 104 10.65 5.67 -10.86
C MET A 104 10.14 4.78 -12.01
N ILE A 105 8.94 5.04 -12.53
CA ILE A 105 8.41 4.36 -13.72
C ILE A 105 9.28 4.65 -14.94
N VAL A 106 9.65 5.92 -15.17
CA VAL A 106 10.52 6.32 -16.28
C VAL A 106 11.89 5.67 -16.17
N PHE A 107 12.48 5.64 -14.97
CA PHE A 107 13.77 4.99 -14.74
C PHE A 107 13.68 3.49 -15.04
N ALA A 108 12.74 2.77 -14.45
CA ALA A 108 12.56 1.35 -14.72
C ALA A 108 12.40 1.05 -16.23
N TRP A 109 11.59 1.85 -16.93
CA TRP A 109 11.43 1.74 -18.38
C TRP A 109 12.75 2.02 -19.13
N SER A 110 13.52 3.04 -18.72
CA SER A 110 14.80 3.38 -19.36
C SER A 110 15.89 2.32 -19.18
N PHE A 111 15.79 1.52 -18.10
CA PHE A 111 16.63 0.35 -17.88
C PHE A 111 16.17 -0.89 -18.67
N GLY A 112 15.09 -0.78 -19.45
CA GLY A 112 14.56 -1.86 -20.29
C GLY A 112 13.63 -2.83 -19.54
N LEU A 113 13.23 -2.53 -18.30
CA LEU A 113 12.36 -3.40 -17.54
C LEU A 113 10.92 -3.27 -18.03
N PRO A 114 10.18 -4.38 -18.20
CA PRO A 114 8.73 -4.33 -18.34
C PRO A 114 8.13 -3.75 -17.05
N VAL A 115 7.42 -2.63 -17.20
CA VAL A 115 6.73 -1.96 -16.08
C VAL A 115 5.28 -2.42 -16.00
N ILE A 116 4.86 -2.84 -14.80
CA ILE A 116 3.48 -3.18 -14.46
C ILE A 116 3.02 -2.22 -13.36
N ILE A 117 1.87 -1.58 -13.58
CA ILE A 117 1.19 -0.81 -12.54
C ILE A 117 0.12 -1.70 -11.93
N TYR A 118 0.15 -1.91 -10.61
CA TYR A 118 -0.66 -2.94 -9.96
C TYR A 118 -1.46 -2.42 -8.76
N GLY A 119 -2.78 -2.55 -8.81
CA GLY A 119 -3.67 -2.24 -7.70
C GLY A 119 -3.63 -0.76 -7.27
N GLN A 120 -3.36 0.15 -8.20
CA GLN A 120 -3.25 1.58 -7.90
C GLN A 120 -4.60 2.28 -7.91
N GLY A 121 -4.83 3.12 -6.92
CA GLY A 121 -5.84 4.17 -6.96
C GLY A 121 -5.30 5.39 -7.69
N ILE A 122 -6.14 6.02 -8.52
CA ILE A 122 -5.81 7.29 -9.18
C ILE A 122 -6.62 8.37 -8.49
N GLY A 123 -5.92 9.22 -7.76
CA GLY A 123 -6.53 10.30 -7.01
C GLY A 123 -7.01 11.43 -7.92
N PRO A 124 -7.70 12.43 -7.35
CA PRO A 124 -7.95 13.65 -8.09
C PRO A 124 -6.59 14.26 -8.45
N LEU A 125 -6.34 14.42 -9.75
CA LEU A 125 -5.25 15.23 -10.28
C LEU A 125 -5.86 16.56 -10.73
N ARG A 126 -5.74 17.58 -9.88
CA ARG A 126 -6.30 18.92 -10.15
C ARG A 126 -5.51 19.62 -11.26
N SER A 127 -4.20 19.40 -11.31
CA SER A 127 -3.34 20.01 -12.32
C SER A 127 -3.40 19.24 -13.64
N ARG A 128 -3.70 19.97 -14.73
CA ARG A 128 -3.65 19.44 -16.11
C ARG A 128 -2.25 18.92 -16.47
N TRP A 129 -1.21 19.56 -15.95
CA TRP A 129 0.18 19.13 -16.14
C TRP A 129 0.47 17.80 -15.45
N ASN A 130 0.04 17.64 -14.20
CA ASN A 130 0.19 16.39 -13.45
C ASN A 130 -0.54 15.24 -14.14
N ARG A 131 -1.74 15.50 -14.66
CA ARG A 131 -2.50 14.56 -15.47
C ARG A 131 -1.73 14.14 -16.72
N LEU A 132 -1.17 15.09 -17.47
CA LEU A 132 -0.41 14.79 -18.69
C LEU A 132 0.84 13.96 -18.38
N LEU A 133 1.60 14.32 -17.35
CA LEU A 133 2.78 13.57 -16.93
C LEU A 133 2.42 12.16 -16.47
N THR A 134 1.33 12.01 -15.73
CA THR A 134 0.81 10.72 -15.30
C THR A 134 0.45 9.85 -16.50
N LEU A 135 -0.29 10.37 -17.48
CA LEU A 135 -0.62 9.62 -18.71
C LEU A 135 0.63 9.21 -19.48
N LYS A 136 1.63 10.10 -19.61
CA LYS A 136 2.88 9.78 -20.30
C LYS A 136 3.64 8.65 -19.60
N ALA A 137 3.80 8.73 -18.28
CA ALA A 137 4.50 7.70 -17.51
C ALA A 137 3.75 6.37 -17.53
N LEU A 138 2.43 6.38 -17.30
CA LEU A 138 1.60 5.18 -17.39
C LEU A 138 1.62 4.58 -18.81
N GLY A 139 1.77 5.43 -19.83
CA GLY A 139 1.90 4.99 -21.22
C GLY A 139 3.17 4.17 -21.51
N LEU A 140 4.19 4.26 -20.65
CA LEU A 140 5.39 3.41 -20.70
C LEU A 140 5.15 2.02 -20.10
N ALA A 141 4.10 1.85 -19.29
CA ALA A 141 3.76 0.58 -18.70
C ALA A 141 3.24 -0.40 -19.75
N ARG A 142 3.60 -1.66 -19.57
CA ARG A 142 3.08 -2.78 -20.36
C ARG A 142 1.63 -3.08 -19.99
N LEU A 143 1.30 -2.95 -18.70
CA LEU A 143 -0.01 -3.22 -18.15
C LEU A 143 -0.29 -2.28 -16.98
N VAL A 144 -1.52 -1.74 -16.94
CA VAL A 144 -2.02 -0.91 -15.85
C VAL A 144 -3.26 -1.55 -15.25
N ILE A 145 -3.17 -1.95 -13.99
CA ILE A 145 -4.27 -2.52 -13.22
C ILE A 145 -4.64 -1.51 -12.13
N VAL A 146 -5.84 -0.95 -12.24
CA VAL A 146 -6.39 -0.01 -11.26
C VAL A 146 -7.32 -0.73 -10.28
N ARG A 147 -7.38 -0.27 -9.04
CA ARG A 147 -8.13 -0.96 -7.96
C ARG A 147 -9.62 -0.63 -7.88
N ASP A 148 -10.06 0.43 -8.54
CA ASP A 148 -11.45 0.90 -8.47
C ASP A 148 -11.96 1.44 -9.81
N ARG A 149 -13.28 1.38 -9.97
CA ARG A 149 -13.97 1.74 -11.21
C ARG A 149 -13.82 3.23 -11.55
N LYS A 150 -13.73 4.10 -10.54
CA LYS A 150 -13.57 5.54 -10.75
C LYS A 150 -12.21 5.84 -11.37
N ALA A 151 -11.13 5.24 -10.87
CA ALA A 151 -9.80 5.35 -11.46
C ALA A 151 -9.76 4.83 -12.91
N TYR A 152 -10.46 3.72 -13.19
CA TYR A 152 -10.56 3.15 -14.53
C TYR A 152 -11.25 4.11 -15.52
N GLU A 153 -12.45 4.58 -15.19
CA GLU A 153 -13.22 5.50 -16.02
C GLU A 153 -12.49 6.83 -16.21
N GLN A 154 -11.80 7.31 -15.17
CA GLN A 154 -11.02 8.53 -15.21
C GLN A 154 -9.83 8.42 -16.19
N LEU A 155 -9.10 7.30 -16.22
CA LEU A 155 -8.03 7.08 -17.19
C LEU A 155 -8.55 7.02 -18.63
N LEU A 156 -9.67 6.34 -18.87
CA LEU A 156 -10.29 6.29 -20.20
C LEU A 156 -10.75 7.69 -20.65
N ALA A 157 -11.40 8.44 -19.78
CA ALA A 157 -11.77 9.84 -20.03
C ALA A 157 -10.54 10.73 -20.27
N TRP A 158 -9.38 10.30 -19.81
CA TRP A 158 -8.11 10.98 -20.04
C TRP A 158 -7.40 10.60 -21.34
N GLY A 159 -7.95 9.64 -22.09
CA GLY A 159 -7.40 9.16 -23.35
C GLY A 159 -6.35 8.06 -23.18
N PHE A 160 -6.31 7.37 -22.03
CA PHE A 160 -5.44 6.23 -21.85
C PHE A 160 -5.90 5.04 -22.71
N ASP A 161 -4.94 4.23 -23.17
CA ASP A 161 -5.20 3.07 -24.01
C ASP A 161 -5.91 1.94 -23.23
N GLY A 162 -7.19 1.74 -23.54
CA GLY A 162 -8.02 0.71 -22.91
C GLY A 162 -7.51 -0.72 -23.08
N ARG A 163 -6.67 -1.01 -24.09
CA ARG A 163 -6.12 -2.37 -24.29
C ARG A 163 -5.09 -2.76 -23.24
N ARG A 164 -4.47 -1.76 -22.58
CA ARG A 164 -3.46 -1.94 -21.53
C ARG A 164 -4.00 -1.60 -20.15
N LEU A 165 -5.29 -1.32 -20.03
CA LEU A 165 -5.94 -0.94 -18.80
C LEU A 165 -6.88 -2.07 -18.34
N CYS A 166 -6.70 -2.52 -17.10
CA CYS A 166 -7.57 -3.51 -16.48
C CYS A 166 -8.14 -2.97 -15.18
N LEU A 167 -9.42 -3.25 -14.95
CA LEU A 167 -10.05 -3.06 -13.65
C LEU A 167 -9.76 -4.30 -12.79
N GLY A 168 -9.02 -4.10 -11.70
CA GLY A 168 -8.77 -5.12 -10.68
C GLY A 168 -9.49 -4.80 -9.37
N SER A 169 -9.10 -5.50 -8.31
CA SER A 169 -9.47 -5.20 -6.92
C SER A 169 -8.26 -4.63 -6.16
N ASP A 170 -8.50 -4.11 -4.96
CA ASP A 170 -7.39 -3.81 -4.04
C ASP A 170 -6.62 -5.12 -3.73
N PRO A 171 -5.27 -5.14 -3.87
CA PRO A 171 -4.48 -6.35 -3.61
C PRO A 171 -4.73 -6.95 -2.23
N VAL A 172 -5.02 -6.13 -1.22
CA VAL A 172 -5.27 -6.57 0.16
C VAL A 172 -6.40 -7.60 0.25
N VAL A 173 -7.38 -7.57 -0.67
CA VAL A 173 -8.48 -8.56 -0.72
C VAL A 173 -7.98 -9.99 -0.93
N THR A 174 -6.79 -10.15 -1.53
CA THR A 174 -6.18 -11.46 -1.79
C THR A 174 -5.33 -11.98 -0.64
N LEU A 175 -5.10 -11.17 0.40
CA LEU A 175 -4.38 -11.62 1.58
C LEU A 175 -5.16 -12.77 2.21
N LYS A 176 -4.49 -13.92 2.32
CA LYS A 176 -5.04 -15.02 3.07
C LYS A 176 -4.75 -14.74 4.52
N ALA A 177 -5.80 -14.61 5.33
CA ALA A 177 -5.64 -14.76 6.76
C ALA A 177 -5.00 -16.13 7.02
N GLU A 178 -4.00 -16.19 7.90
CA GLU A 178 -3.45 -17.48 8.30
C GLU A 178 -4.57 -18.35 8.87
N SER A 179 -4.90 -19.41 8.15
CA SER A 179 -5.92 -20.37 8.52
C SER A 179 -5.60 -20.95 9.90
N GLY A 180 -6.48 -20.73 10.87
CA GLY A 180 -6.35 -21.25 12.24
C GLY A 180 -5.88 -20.24 13.29
N ARG A 181 -5.53 -19.00 12.92
CA ARG A 181 -5.32 -17.94 13.93
C ARG A 181 -6.65 -17.31 14.32
N ASP A 182 -7.14 -17.66 15.51
CA ASP A 182 -8.26 -16.98 16.14
C ASP A 182 -7.88 -15.51 16.36
N SER A 183 -8.57 -14.61 15.64
CA SER A 183 -8.35 -13.16 15.74
C SER A 183 -8.53 -12.67 17.17
N ARG A 184 -9.40 -13.30 17.96
CA ARG A 184 -9.57 -13.01 19.39
C ARG A 184 -8.30 -13.35 20.17
N ARG A 185 -7.69 -14.51 19.89
CA ARG A 185 -6.44 -14.93 20.54
C ARG A 185 -5.28 -13.97 20.23
N LEU A 186 -5.16 -13.50 18.98
CA LEU A 186 -4.16 -12.51 18.60
C LEU A 186 -4.35 -11.18 19.33
N ILE A 187 -5.59 -10.68 19.36
CA ILE A 187 -5.94 -9.44 20.07
C ILE A 187 -5.63 -9.60 21.57
N CYS A 188 -5.99 -10.74 22.19
CA CYS A 188 -5.66 -11.05 23.58
C CYS A 188 -4.15 -11.20 23.83
N GLN A 189 -3.37 -11.73 22.88
CA GLN A 189 -1.91 -11.82 23.02
C GLN A 189 -1.25 -10.45 22.93
N SER A 190 -1.71 -9.58 22.02
CA SER A 190 -1.13 -8.24 21.82
C SER A 190 -1.52 -7.27 22.93
N LEU A 191 -2.75 -7.37 23.46
CA LEU A 191 -3.25 -6.47 24.50
C LEU A 191 -3.12 -7.04 25.91
N GLY A 192 -2.84 -8.35 26.03
CA GLY A 192 -2.64 -9.05 27.30
C GLY A 192 -3.81 -8.86 28.26
N ASP A 193 -3.49 -8.59 29.52
CA ASP A 193 -4.44 -8.38 30.61
C ASP A 193 -5.27 -7.08 30.48
N LYS A 194 -5.02 -6.25 29.45
CA LYS A 194 -5.80 -5.03 29.20
C LYS A 194 -7.21 -5.31 28.69
N LEU A 195 -7.49 -6.54 28.25
CA LEU A 195 -8.82 -6.94 27.81
C LEU A 195 -9.39 -8.05 28.68
N VAL A 196 -10.66 -7.90 29.05
CA VAL A 196 -11.44 -8.95 29.72
C VAL A 196 -11.88 -9.99 28.68
N PRO A 197 -11.52 -11.28 28.84
CA PRO A 197 -11.73 -12.34 27.84
C PRO A 197 -13.19 -12.63 27.46
N GLN A 198 -14.17 -12.16 28.23
CA GLN A 198 -15.60 -12.43 28.05
C GLN A 198 -16.37 -11.19 27.54
N LYS A 199 -15.76 -10.00 27.56
CA LYS A 199 -16.42 -8.78 27.10
C LYS A 199 -16.29 -8.62 25.59
N PRO A 200 -17.28 -7.99 24.92
CA PRO A 200 -17.15 -7.65 23.52
C PRO A 200 -16.09 -6.56 23.32
N VAL A 201 -15.37 -6.60 22.21
CA VAL A 201 -14.28 -5.68 21.89
C VAL A 201 -14.64 -4.93 20.62
N LEU A 202 -14.56 -3.60 20.65
CA LEU A 202 -14.74 -2.73 19.49
C LEU A 202 -13.36 -2.16 19.10
N LEU A 203 -12.89 -2.49 17.91
CA LEU A 203 -11.69 -1.89 17.33
C LEU A 203 -12.07 -0.62 16.57
N VAL A 204 -11.44 0.50 16.90
CA VAL A 204 -11.74 1.81 16.32
C VAL A 204 -10.49 2.36 15.65
N SER A 205 -10.54 2.55 14.33
CA SER A 205 -9.48 3.22 13.58
C SER A 205 -9.93 4.64 13.21
N LEU A 206 -9.39 5.64 13.89
CA LEU A 206 -9.61 7.05 13.56
C LEU A 206 -8.40 7.61 12.80
N ARG A 207 -8.67 8.44 11.79
CA ARG A 207 -7.66 9.11 10.98
C ARG A 207 -7.98 10.58 10.88
N PRO A 208 -7.00 11.50 11.00
CA PRO A 208 -7.23 12.92 10.76
C PRO A 208 -7.77 13.14 9.34
N TRP A 209 -9.04 13.52 9.25
CA TRP A 209 -9.73 13.80 7.99
C TRP A 209 -10.43 15.16 8.09
N PRO A 210 -10.59 15.91 6.97
CA PRO A 210 -11.32 17.17 6.99
C PRO A 210 -12.67 17.03 7.69
N ASN A 211 -12.96 17.96 8.60
CA ASN A 211 -14.17 18.03 9.43
C ASN A 211 -14.30 16.95 10.52
N LEU A 212 -13.31 16.07 10.72
CA LEU A 212 -13.37 15.08 11.80
C LEU A 212 -13.51 15.75 13.17
N ASP A 213 -12.83 16.87 13.40
CA ASP A 213 -12.88 17.59 14.68
C ASP A 213 -14.32 18.02 15.06
N ALA A 214 -15.16 18.35 14.07
CA ALA A 214 -16.56 18.70 14.32
C ALA A 214 -17.41 17.49 14.72
N SER A 215 -17.08 16.30 14.19
CA SER A 215 -17.77 15.04 14.52
C SER A 215 -17.16 14.29 15.70
N LEU A 216 -15.95 14.66 16.14
CA LEU A 216 -15.20 13.93 17.16
C LEU A 216 -15.96 13.83 18.50
N PRO A 217 -16.65 14.88 19.00
CA PRO A 217 -17.45 14.77 20.22
C PRO A 217 -18.61 13.77 20.10
N ALA A 218 -19.23 13.69 18.92
CA ALA A 218 -20.31 12.73 18.68
C ALA A 218 -19.78 11.29 18.64
N VAL A 219 -18.61 11.08 18.01
CA VAL A 219 -17.94 9.77 18.01
C VAL A 219 -17.56 9.36 19.44
N ALA A 220 -16.93 10.25 20.21
CA ALA A 220 -16.57 10.00 21.61
C ALA A 220 -17.81 9.64 22.45
N GLY A 221 -18.92 10.38 22.30
CA GLY A 221 -20.17 10.09 23.02
C GLY A 221 -20.71 8.67 22.75
N VAL A 222 -20.69 8.23 21.49
CA VAL A 222 -21.10 6.86 21.12
C VAL A 222 -20.15 5.81 21.71
N LEU A 223 -18.84 6.07 21.69
CA LEU A 223 -17.85 5.15 22.25
C LEU A 223 -17.97 5.04 23.78
N ASP A 224 -18.28 6.14 24.46
CA ASP A 224 -18.56 6.18 25.90
C ASP A 224 -19.84 5.39 26.26
N GLU A 225 -20.91 5.55 25.48
CA GLU A 225 -22.14 4.78 25.65
C GLU A 225 -21.88 3.28 25.52
N LEU A 226 -21.17 2.86 24.46
CA LEU A 226 -20.78 1.46 24.27
C LEU A 226 -19.90 0.94 25.41
N SER A 227 -18.97 1.78 25.91
CA SER A 227 -18.14 1.44 27.06
C SER A 227 -18.98 1.20 28.32
N ARG A 228 -20.01 2.02 28.57
CA ARG A 228 -20.97 1.82 29.68
C ARG A 228 -21.82 0.56 29.50
N GLU A 229 -22.16 0.20 28.26
CA GLU A 229 -22.83 -1.07 27.92
C GLU A 229 -21.91 -2.29 28.06
N GLY A 230 -20.63 -2.09 28.39
CA GLY A 230 -19.67 -3.15 28.69
C GLY A 230 -18.76 -3.53 27.52
N TRP A 231 -18.76 -2.77 26.42
CA TRP A 231 -17.79 -2.93 25.33
C TRP A 231 -16.41 -2.43 25.72
N GLN A 232 -15.39 -3.10 25.20
CA GLN A 232 -13.99 -2.69 25.36
C GLN A 232 -13.55 -2.00 24.08
N VAL A 233 -13.45 -0.67 24.12
CA VAL A 233 -13.04 0.14 22.98
C VAL A 233 -11.51 0.16 22.89
N VAL A 234 -10.97 -0.23 21.74
CA VAL A 234 -9.53 -0.26 21.46
C VAL A 234 -9.26 0.55 20.21
N PHE A 235 -8.47 1.62 20.33
CA PHE A 235 -8.04 2.38 19.18
C PHE A 235 -6.90 1.68 18.44
N VAL A 236 -7.03 1.53 17.12
CA VAL A 236 -6.06 0.87 16.25
C VAL A 236 -5.59 1.88 15.20
N PRO A 237 -4.50 2.62 15.46
CA PRO A 237 -3.95 3.55 14.48
C PRO A 237 -3.26 2.77 13.35
N PHE A 238 -3.62 3.07 12.10
CA PHE A 238 -3.00 2.44 10.92
C PHE A 238 -1.66 3.11 10.58
N GLN A 239 -1.50 4.37 10.96
CA GLN A 239 -0.25 5.11 10.89
C GLN A 239 -0.05 5.83 12.22
N PHE A 240 0.73 5.21 13.11
CA PHE A 240 0.81 5.59 14.52
C PHE A 240 1.03 7.09 14.76
N GLU A 241 2.02 7.69 14.11
CA GLU A 241 2.37 9.10 14.29
C GLU A 241 1.24 10.06 13.87
N ALA A 242 0.48 9.72 12.83
CA ALA A 242 -0.57 10.58 12.29
C ALA A 242 -1.91 10.36 13.00
N ASP A 243 -2.22 9.12 13.37
CA ASP A 243 -3.53 8.71 13.87
C ASP A 243 -3.60 8.79 15.41
N SER A 244 -2.49 8.57 16.12
CA SER A 244 -2.46 8.56 17.59
C SER A 244 -2.99 9.86 18.23
N PRO A 245 -2.65 11.08 17.75
CA PRO A 245 -3.16 12.31 18.35
C PRO A 245 -4.69 12.43 18.30
N VAL A 246 -5.34 11.95 17.24
CA VAL A 246 -6.82 11.99 17.16
C VAL A 246 -7.46 10.90 18.02
N CYS A 247 -6.86 9.71 18.08
CA CYS A 247 -7.29 8.65 18.98
C CYS A 247 -7.22 9.09 20.45
N GLN A 248 -6.14 9.76 20.86
CA GLN A 248 -5.98 10.29 22.21
C GLN A 248 -7.03 11.37 22.55
N ARG A 249 -7.30 12.30 21.61
CA ARG A 249 -8.35 13.31 21.78
C ARG A 249 -9.76 12.73 21.81
N CYS A 250 -9.99 11.59 21.17
CA CYS A 250 -11.29 10.91 21.22
C CYS A 250 -11.49 10.14 22.54
N ALA A 251 -10.39 9.73 23.18
CA ALA A 251 -10.40 8.91 24.39
C ALA A 251 -10.34 9.70 25.70
N GLY A 252 -9.90 10.96 25.64
CA GLY A 252 -9.81 11.87 26.79
C GLY A 252 -10.99 12.82 26.87
#